data_AF-A0A0P8Y564-F1
#
_entry.id   AF-A0A0P8Y564-F1
#
_cell.length_a   1.000
_cell.length_b   1.000
_cell.length_c   1.000
_cell.angle_alpha   90.00
_cell.angle_beta   90.00
_cell.angle_gamma   90.00
#
_symmetry.space_group_name_H-M   'P 1'
#
loop_
_entity.id
_entity.type
_entity.pdbx_description
1 polymer ?
#
loop_
_entity_poly.entity_id
_entity_poly.type
_entity_poly.pdbx_seq_one_letter_code
_entity_poly.pdbx_strand_id
1 'polypeptide(L)' 'YKTLESINFNIDEINSFYFFKIGRWDIKLNSGVLIRLPQNKYRESLENFIKVNSEIKNNYKIFDYRIENQLILN' A
#
# COMPACT_ATOMS: atom_id res chain seq x y z
N TYR A 1 4.32 12.09 3.93
CA TYR A 1 3.62 12.03 5.24
C TYR A 1 2.19 12.57 5.16
N LYS A 2 1.96 13.82 4.72
CA LYS A 2 0.60 14.45 4.60
C LYS A 2 -0.49 13.54 4.01
N THR A 3 -0.19 12.79 2.95
CA THR A 3 -1.18 11.87 2.35
C THR A 3 -1.62 10.78 3.32
N LEU A 4 -0.69 10.16 4.06
CA LEU A 4 -0.97 9.09 5.02
C LEU A 4 -1.83 9.60 6.19
N GLU A 5 -1.49 10.77 6.73
CA GLU A 5 -2.32 11.43 7.76
C GLU A 5 -3.74 11.71 7.23
N SER A 6 -3.86 12.28 6.02
CA SER A 6 -5.16 12.68 5.48
C SER A 6 -6.11 11.53 5.18
N ILE A 7 -5.61 10.29 5.14
CA ILE A 7 -6.42 9.08 4.92
C ILE A 7 -6.50 8.21 6.18
N ASN A 8 -6.02 8.71 7.32
CA ASN A 8 -5.93 7.97 8.59
C ASN A 8 -5.20 6.63 8.45
N PHE A 9 -4.12 6.59 7.66
CA PHE A 9 -3.28 5.40 7.57
C PHE A 9 -2.58 5.17 8.91
N ASN A 10 -2.62 3.94 9.44
CA ASN A 10 -1.91 3.59 10.66
C ASN A 10 -0.39 3.53 10.39
N ILE A 11 0.31 4.64 10.64
CA ILE A 11 1.74 4.77 10.40
C ILE A 11 2.58 3.86 11.30
N ASP A 12 2.07 3.48 12.48
CA ASP A 12 2.77 2.62 13.43
C ASP A 12 2.87 1.17 12.91
N GLU A 13 2.04 0.80 11.94
CA GLU A 13 2.13 -0.48 11.25
C GLU A 13 3.21 -0.50 10.17
N ILE A 14 3.77 0.64 9.79
CA ILE A 14 4.77 0.73 8.72
C ILE A 14 6.13 0.30 9.25
N ASN A 15 6.70 -0.71 8.60
CA ASN A 15 8.07 -1.15 8.85
C ASN A 15 9.08 -0.33 8.04
N SER A 16 8.81 -0.14 6.75
CA SER A 16 9.75 0.53 5.85
C SER A 16 9.09 1.06 4.58
N PHE A 17 9.72 2.06 3.98
CA PHE A 17 9.40 2.59 2.66
C PHE A 17 10.51 2.27 1.67
N TYR A 18 10.15 1.85 0.47
CA TYR A 18 11.10 1.61 -0.62
C TYR A 18 10.81 2.56 -1.77
N PHE A 19 11.76 3.43 -2.09
CA PHE A 19 11.67 4.31 -3.26
C PHE A 19 12.41 3.70 -4.45
N PHE A 20 11.79 3.77 -5.62
CA PHE A 20 12.39 3.35 -6.88
C PHE A 20 12.66 4.57 -7.76
N LYS A 21 13.79 4.58 -8.47
CA LYS A 21 14.21 5.70 -9.35
C LYS A 21 13.17 6.11 -10.40
N ILE A 22 12.22 5.22 -10.73
CA ILE A 22 11.09 5.47 -11.60
C ILE A 22 9.94 6.26 -10.93
N GLY A 23 10.12 6.76 -9.70
CA GLY A 23 9.19 7.66 -9.03
C GLY A 23 8.05 6.98 -8.26
N ARG A 24 8.16 5.69 -7.97
CA ARG A 24 7.14 4.94 -7.21
C ARG A 24 7.66 4.49 -5.86
N TRP A 25 6.71 4.19 -4.96
CA TRP A 25 6.98 3.72 -3.60
C TRP A 25 6.38 2.34 -3.36
N ASP A 26 7.06 1.51 -2.59
CA ASP A 26 6.43 0.36 -1.93
C ASP A 26 6.46 0.59 -0.41
N ILE A 27 5.43 0.10 0.29
CA ILE A 27 5.32 0.16 1.75
C ILE A 27 5.32 -1.27 2.29
N LYS A 28 6.19 -1.55 3.25
CA LYS A 28 6.17 -2.82 3.98
C LYS A 28 5.63 -2.58 5.38
N LEU A 29 4.71 -3.43 5.80
CA LEU A 29 4.12 -3.39 7.14
C LEU A 29 4.86 -4.35 8.08
N ASN A 30 4.75 -4.11 9.39
CA ASN A 30 5.28 -4.96 10.45
C ASN A 30 4.69 -6.39 10.40
N SER A 31 3.49 -6.56 9.81
CA SER A 31 2.85 -7.85 9.55
C SER A 31 3.48 -8.66 8.40
N GLY A 32 4.48 -8.10 7.72
CA GLY A 32 5.10 -8.65 6.52
C GLY A 32 4.33 -8.38 5.22
N VAL A 33 3.18 -7.69 5.29
CA VAL A 33 2.43 -7.27 4.09
C VAL A 33 3.23 -6.25 3.29
N LEU A 34 3.27 -6.42 1.98
CA LEU A 34 3.90 -5.53 1.01
C LEU A 34 2.83 -4.85 0.14
N ILE A 35 2.77 -3.53 0.19
CA ILE A 35 1.90 -2.68 -0.62
C ILE A 35 2.76 -2.08 -1.73
N ARG A 36 2.55 -2.50 -2.98
CA ARG A 36 3.27 -1.96 -4.14
C ARG A 36 2.44 -0.87 -4.78
N LEU A 37 2.92 0.37 -4.73
CA LEU A 37 2.15 1.51 -5.21
C LEU A 37 2.51 1.83 -6.67
N PRO A 38 1.52 2.32 -7.45
CA PRO A 38 1.77 2.93 -8.74
C PRO A 38 2.53 4.26 -8.57
N GLN A 39 3.16 4.71 -9.65
CA GLN A 39 3.82 6.03 -9.69
C GLN A 39 2.78 7.16 -9.52
N ASN A 40 1.63 7.03 -10.17
CA ASN A 40 0.53 7.99 -10.14
C ASN A 40 -0.64 7.43 -9.34
N LYS A 41 -1.48 8.31 -8.77
CA LYS A 41 -2.70 7.92 -8.04
C LYS A 41 -2.47 6.99 -6.83
N TYR A 42 -1.27 6.98 -6.25
CA TYR A 42 -0.95 6.13 -5.08
C TYR A 42 -1.85 6.39 -3.87
N ARG A 43 -2.46 7.57 -3.75
CA ARG A 43 -3.45 7.89 -2.71
C ARG A 43 -4.66 6.96 -2.80
N GLU A 44 -5.23 6.78 -3.98
CA GLU A 44 -6.40 5.92 -4.21
C GLU A 44 -6.07 4.46 -3.88
N SER A 45 -4.85 4.02 -4.23
CA SER A 45 -4.34 2.69 -3.87
C SER A 45 -4.29 2.49 -2.35
N LEU A 46 -3.83 3.50 -1.59
CA LEU A 46 -3.77 3.41 -0.14
C LEU A 46 -5.17 3.45 0.51
N GLU A 47 -6.08 4.27 0.01
CA GLU A 47 -7.47 4.31 0.47
C GLU A 47 -8.18 2.97 0.19
N ASN A 48 -7.91 2.34 -0.96
CA ASN A 48 -8.40 1.00 -1.26
C ASN A 48 -7.77 -0.06 -0.33
N PHE A 49 -6.46 0.01 -0.09
CA PHE A 49 -5.77 -0.91 0.81
C PHE A 49 -6.38 -0.87 2.21
N ILE A 50 -6.65 0.32 2.77
CA ILE A 50 -7.28 0.45 4.09
C ILE A 50 -8.63 -0.29 4.13
N LYS A 51 -9.43 -0.21 3.07
CA LYS A 51 -10.75 -0.87 2.97
C LYS A 51 -10.65 -2.39 2.86
N VAL A 52 -9.69 -2.89 2.10
CA VAL A 52 -9.59 -4.33 1.77
C VAL A 52 -8.75 -5.09 2.81
N ASN A 53 -7.71 -4.47 3.35
CA ASN A 53 -6.80 -5.08 4.33
C ASN A 53 -7.51 -5.51 5.62
N SER A 54 -8.54 -4.79 6.05
CA SER A 54 -9.34 -5.21 7.23
C SER A 54 -10.00 -6.58 7.03
N GLU A 55 -10.31 -6.97 5.79
CA GLU A 55 -11.07 -8.18 5.48
C GLU A 55 -10.16 -9.38 5.14
N ILE A 56 -9.05 -9.16 4.42
CA ILE A 56 -8.30 -10.26 3.78
C ILE A 56 -6.80 -10.32 4.09
N LYS A 57 -6.28 -9.50 5.00
CA LYS A 57 -4.83 -9.43 5.31
C LYS A 57 -4.17 -10.74 5.75
N ASN A 58 -4.96 -11.69 6.23
CA ASN A 58 -4.45 -13.01 6.65
C ASN A 58 -4.24 -13.95 5.46
N ASN A 59 -4.86 -13.67 4.31
CA ASN A 59 -4.84 -14.54 3.13
C ASN A 59 -3.77 -14.14 2.11
N TYR A 60 -3.30 -12.89 2.15
CA TYR A 60 -2.37 -12.34 1.16
C TYR A 60 -1.27 -11.51 1.83
N LYS A 61 -0.06 -11.60 1.29
CA LYS A 61 1.11 -10.84 1.75
C LYS A 61 1.51 -9.75 0.78
N ILE A 62 0.98 -9.73 -0.45
CA ILE A 62 1.30 -8.73 -1.46
C ILE A 62 0.01 -8.12 -2.00
N PHE A 63 -0.09 -6.80 -1.93
CA PHE A 63 -1.14 -5.99 -2.53
C PHE A 63 -0.49 -5.12 -3.62
N ASP A 64 -0.66 -5.51 -4.87
CA ASP A 64 -0.01 -4.87 -6.00
C ASP A 64 -0.99 -3.99 -6.78
N TYR A 65 -0.80 -2.68 -6.68
CA TYR A 65 -1.62 -1.63 -7.30
C TYR A 65 -0.94 -0.98 -8.51
N ARG A 66 0.18 -1.53 -9.01
CA ARG A 66 0.98 -0.88 -10.06
C ARG A 66 0.24 -0.82 -11.40
N ILE A 67 -0.73 -1.69 -11.62
CA ILE A 67 -1.57 -1.70 -12.81
C ILE A 67 -2.80 -0.83 -12.53
N GLU A 68 -3.06 0.13 -13.42
CA GLU A 68 -4.18 1.04 -13.26
C GLU A 68 -5.51 0.27 -13.17
N ASN A 69 -6.35 0.65 -12.19
CA ASN A 69 -7.66 0.06 -11.90
C ASN A 69 -7.64 -1.45 -11.57
N GLN A 70 -6.51 -2.01 -11.15
CA GLN A 70 -6.40 -3.42 -10.78
C GLN A 70 -5.68 -3.58 -9.43
N LEU A 71 -6.13 -4.56 -8.65
CA LEU A 71 -5.46 -5.04 -7.44
C LEU A 71 -5.11 -6.51 -7.65
N ILE A 72 -3.82 -6.82 -7.66
CA ILE A 72 -3.33 -8.20 -7.69
C ILE A 72 -2.94 -8.60 -6.27
N LEU A 73 -3.41 -9.76 -5.83
CA LEU A 73 -3.20 -10.32 -4.51
C LEU A 73 -2.34 -11.59 -4.60
N ASN A 74 -1.28 -11.68 -3.79
CA ASN A 74 -0.43 -12.88 -3.66
C ASN A 74 -0.03 -13.14 -2.21
#